data_AF-M3ACU0-F1
#
_entry.id   AF-M3ACU0-F1
#
_cell.length_a   1.000
_cell.length_b   1.000
_cell.length_c   1.000
_cell.angle_alpha   90.00
_cell.angle_beta   90.00
_cell.angle_gamma   90.00
#
_symmetry.space_group_name_H-M   'P 1'
#
loop_
_entity.id
_entity.type
_entity.pdbx_description
1 polymer ?
#
loop_
_entity_poly.entity_id
_entity_poly.type
_entity_poly.pdbx_seq_one_letter_code
_entity_poly.pdbx_strand_id
1 'polypeptide(L)' 'AKGRIQEHISLLHSYNEIKDIGMGLLGMLAEGRGVRVKDLMGEFGMGEKD' A
#
# COMPACT_ATOMS: atom_id res chain seq x y z
N ALA A 1 18.74 -12.54 19.71
CA ALA A 1 18.69 -11.13 19.25
C ALA A 1 18.53 -11.00 17.73
N LYS A 2 19.39 -11.62 16.89
CA LYS A 2 19.31 -11.51 15.41
C LYS A 2 17.98 -12.00 14.77
N GLY A 3 17.35 -13.05 15.32
CA GLY A 3 16.12 -13.62 14.77
C GLY A 3 14.94 -12.64 14.73
N ARG A 4 14.77 -11.80 15.77
CA ARG A 4 13.71 -10.76 15.83
C ARG A 4 13.89 -9.69 14.76
N ILE A 5 15.13 -9.30 14.47
CA ILE A 5 15.41 -8.29 13.44
C ILE A 5 15.09 -8.84 12.04
N GLN A 6 15.48 -10.08 11.75
CA GLN A 6 15.11 -10.73 10.49
C GLN A 6 13.59 -10.87 10.34
N GLU A 7 12.90 -11.24 11.41
CA GLU A 7 11.44 -11.33 11.43
C GLU A 7 10.77 -9.98 11.13
N HIS A 8 11.25 -8.89 11.74
CA HIS A 8 10.77 -7.53 11.42
C HIS A 8 11.08 -7.10 9.97
N ILE A 9 12.25 -7.45 9.44
CA ILE A 9 12.61 -7.14 8.05
C ILE A 9 11.69 -7.88 7.07
N SER A 10 11.41 -9.17 7.33
CA SER A 10 10.51 -9.97 6.50
C SER A 10 9.08 -9.40 6.52
N LEU A 11 8.57 -9.04 7.69
CA LEU A 11 7.24 -8.43 7.83
C LEU A 11 7.14 -7.10 7.08
N LEU A 12 8.18 -6.26 7.16
CA LEU A 12 8.21 -4.98 6.45
C LEU A 12 8.25 -5.18 4.93
N HIS A 13 9.01 -6.17 4.43
CA HIS A 13 9.02 -6.51 3.00
C HIS A 13 7.65 -6.98 2.52
N SER A 14 7.00 -7.89 3.25
CA SER A 14 5.66 -8.36 2.89
C SER A 14 4.63 -7.23 2.93
N TYR A 15 4.73 -6.31 3.89
CA TYR A 15 3.88 -5.12 3.95
C TYR A 15 4.10 -4.19 2.76
N ASN A 16 5.36 -3.89 2.42
CA ASN A 16 5.66 -3.01 1.28
C ASN A 16 5.20 -3.64 -0.04
N GLU A 17 5.38 -4.95 -0.21
CA GLU A 17 4.96 -5.66 -1.43
C GLU A 17 3.44 -5.57 -1.65
N ILE A 18 2.63 -5.82 -0.61
CA ILE A 18 1.17 -5.70 -0.74
C ILE A 18 0.72 -4.25 -0.95
N LYS A 19 1.41 -3.29 -0.32
CA LYS A 19 1.13 -1.86 -0.49
C LYS A 19 1.40 -1.42 -1.93
N ASP A 20 2.53 -1.82 -2.52
CA ASP A 20 2.89 -1.47 -3.90
C ASP A 20 1.91 -2.06 -4.92
N ILE A 21 1.50 -3.33 -4.74
CA ILE A 21 0.46 -3.96 -5.57
C ILE A 21 -0.86 -3.19 -5.44
N GLY A 22 -1.26 -2.85 -4.21
CA GLY A 22 -2.47 -2.08 -3.95
C GLY A 22 -2.45 -0.70 -4.62
N MET A 23 -1.33 0.01 -4.54
CA MET A 23 -1.18 1.34 -5.17
C MET A 23 -1.19 1.25 -6.68
N GLY A 24 -0.59 0.22 -7.28
CA GLY A 24 -0.67 -0.03 -8.72
C GLY A 24 -2.10 -0.26 -9.19
N LEU A 25 -2.88 -1.07 -8.46
CA LEU A 25 -4.29 -1.32 -8.75
C LEU A 25 -5.14 -0.05 -8.60
N LEU A 26 -4.91 0.74 -7.54
CA LEU A 26 -5.59 2.02 -7.34
C LEU A 26 -5.24 3.02 -8.44
N GLY A 27 -4.00 3.04 -8.94
CA GLY A 27 -3.58 3.84 -10.08
C GLY A 27 -4.41 3.55 -11.32
N MET A 28 -4.53 2.27 -11.71
CA MET A 28 -5.35 1.86 -12.85
C MET A 28 -6.83 2.18 -12.65
N LEU A 29 -7.35 2.03 -11.44
CA LEU A 29 -8.73 2.38 -11.11
C LEU A 29 -8.98 3.89 -11.17
N ALA A 30 -8.01 4.69 -10.71
CA ALA A 30 -8.05 6.15 -10.75
C ALA A 30 -8.07 6.67 -12.18
N GLU A 31 -7.21 6.14 -13.04
CA GLU A 31 -7.20 6.43 -14.47
C GLU A 31 -8.53 6.08 -15.13
N GLY A 32 -9.09 4.90 -14.84
CA GLY A 32 -10.37 4.47 -15.39
C GLY A 32 -11.57 5.33 -14.95
N ARG A 33 -11.51 5.92 -13.75
CA ARG A 33 -12.56 6.80 -13.21
C ARG A 33 -12.33 8.29 -13.50
N GLY A 34 -11.14 8.67 -13.99
CA GLY A 34 -10.76 10.08 -14.18
C GLY A 34 -10.63 10.86 -12.87
N VAL A 35 -10.34 10.18 -11.76
CA VAL A 35 -10.15 10.78 -10.42
C VAL A 35 -8.70 10.60 -9.96
N ARG A 36 -8.27 11.30 -8.92
CA ARG A 36 -6.90 11.12 -8.40
C ARG A 36 -6.87 9.92 -7.47
N VAL A 37 -5.73 9.22 -7.44
CA VAL A 37 -5.49 8.10 -6.52
C VAL A 37 -5.75 8.50 -5.06
N LYS A 38 -5.38 9.72 -4.66
CA LYS A 38 -5.65 10.23 -3.30
C LYS A 38 -7.14 10.29 -2.94
N ASP A 39 -8.00 10.61 -3.92
CA ASP A 39 -9.44 10.67 -3.70
C ASP A 39 -10.00 9.24 -3.48
N LEU A 40 -9.51 8.26 -4.25
CA LEU A 40 -9.84 6.84 -4.07
C LEU A 40 -9.29 6.25 -2.77
N MET A 41 -8.08 6.62 -2.37
CA MET A 41 -7.50 6.19 -1.09
C MET A 41 -8.40 6.60 0.09
N GLY A 42 -8.98 7.81 0.03
CA GLY A 42 -9.98 8.24 1.00
C GLY A 42 -11.27 7.40 0.98
N GLU A 43 -11.78 7.02 -0.20
CA GLU A 43 -12.95 6.15 -0.34
C GLU A 43 -12.71 4.73 0.21
N PHE A 44 -11.52 4.17 -0.02
CA PHE A 44 -11.13 2.84 0.44
C PHE A 44 -10.61 2.82 1.90
N GLY A 45 -10.61 3.97 2.58
CA GLY A 45 -10.14 4.07 3.97
C GLY A 45 -8.62 3.90 4.12
N MET A 46 -7.86 4.01 3.03
CA MET A 46 -6.39 4.00 3.07
C MET A 46 -5.89 5.43 3.34
N GLY A 47 -5.43 5.70 4.55
CA GLY A 47 -4.86 6.99 4.93
C GLY A 47 -3.34 7.05 4.76
N GLU A 48 -2.77 8.26 4.67
CA GLU A 48 -1.31 8.51 4.70
C GLU A 48 -0.63 8.08 6.04
N LYS A 49 -1.37 7.45 6.96
CA LYS A 49 -0.90 7.09 8.30
C LYS A 49 -0.65 5.59 8.52
N ASP A 50 -0.85 4.76 7.51
CA ASP A 50 -0.52 3.33 7.55
C ASP A 50 0.75 3.01 6.74
#